data_AF-A0A969BLZ5-F1
#
_entry.id   AF-A0A969BLZ5-F1
#
_cell.length_a   1.000
_cell.length_b   1.000
_cell.length_c   1.000
_cell.angle_alpha   90.00
_cell.angle_beta   90.00
_cell.angle_gamma   90.00
#
_symmetry.space_group_name_H-M   'P 1'
#
loop_
_entity.id
_entity.type
_entity.pdbx_description
1 polymer ?
#
loop_
_entity_poly.entity_id
_entity_poly.type
_entity_poly.pdbx_seq_one_letter_code
_entity_poly.pdbx_strand_id
1 'polypeptide(L)'
;MQAIAAVSLLGAFGMTYGVLMAHGRAFVPDHLLGRGITLLNLLFIGGAGILQPISGWLMTAQQSAGPHQAYAMLHGSFAVLLIATVIIYLFSRDAPPGR
;
A
#
# COMPACT_ATOMS: atom_id res chain seq x y z
N MET A 1 11.38 -23.71 -1.84
CA MET A 1 10.98 -23.07 -3.12
C MET A 1 9.73 -22.20 -3.00
N GLN A 2 8.69 -22.64 -2.29
CA GLN A 2 7.43 -21.88 -2.14
C GLN A 2 7.61 -20.46 -1.55
N ALA A 3 8.47 -20.31 -0.52
CA ALA A 3 8.75 -18.99 0.08
C ALA A 3 9.40 -18.01 -0.90
N ILE A 4 10.29 -18.49 -1.78
CA ILE A 4 10.95 -17.65 -2.80
C ILE A 4 9.90 -17.16 -3.80
N ALA A 5 9.04 -18.07 -4.30
CA ALA A 5 7.96 -17.70 -5.20
C ALA A 5 7.01 -16.68 -4.57
N ALA A 6 6.65 -16.84 -3.29
CA ALA A 6 5.78 -15.90 -2.58
C ALA A 6 6.42 -14.50 -2.44
N VAL A 7 7.71 -14.43 -2.06
CA VAL A 7 8.43 -13.16 -1.95
C VAL A 7 8.63 -12.51 -3.33
N SER A 8 8.92 -13.31 -4.36
CA SER A 8 9.02 -12.82 -5.74
C SER A 8 7.69 -12.24 -6.25
N LEU A 9 6.57 -12.91 -5.98
CA LEU A 9 5.24 -12.40 -6.31
C LEU A 9 4.95 -11.10 -5.56
N LEU A 10 5.24 -11.06 -4.25
CA LEU A 10 5.08 -9.85 -3.44
C LEU A 10 5.88 -8.67 -4.01
N GLY A 11 7.13 -8.91 -4.43
CA GLY A 11 7.98 -7.91 -5.07
C GLY A 11 7.47 -7.46 -6.44
N ALA A 12 6.97 -8.40 -7.26
CA ALA A 12 6.38 -8.08 -8.56
C ALA A 12 5.13 -7.19 -8.42
N PHE A 13 4.23 -7.52 -7.49
CA PHE A 13 3.06 -6.68 -7.19
C PHE A 13 3.45 -5.34 -6.55
N GLY A 14 4.57 -5.28 -5.82
CA GLY A 14 5.11 -4.04 -5.26
C GLY A 14 5.50 -2.98 -6.30
N MET A 15 5.72 -3.36 -7.56
CA MET A 15 6.01 -2.41 -8.65
C MET A 15 4.81 -1.50 -9.01
N THR A 16 3.62 -1.78 -8.49
CA THR A 16 2.41 -0.96 -8.68
C THR A 16 2.57 0.48 -8.20
N TYR A 17 3.49 0.76 -7.28
CA TYR A 17 3.76 2.12 -6.79
C TYR A 17 4.00 3.14 -7.92
N GLY A 18 4.81 2.79 -8.92
CA GLY A 18 5.11 3.69 -10.04
C GLY A 18 3.86 4.01 -10.87
N VAL A 19 2.97 3.03 -11.06
CA VAL A 19 1.70 3.18 -11.76
C VAL A 19 0.75 4.09 -10.97
N LEU A 20 0.63 3.89 -9.66
CA LEU A 20 -0.18 4.75 -8.79
C LEU A 20 0.32 6.20 -8.80
N MET A 21 1.63 6.40 -8.76
CA MET A 21 2.22 7.74 -8.85
C MET A 21 1.96 8.41 -10.20
N ALA A 22 2.04 7.66 -11.30
CA ALA A 22 1.70 8.17 -12.63
C ALA A 22 0.21 8.56 -12.72
N HIS A 23 -0.69 7.73 -12.18
CA HIS A 23 -2.12 8.01 -12.13
C HIS A 23 -2.43 9.24 -11.25
N GLY A 24 -1.87 9.32 -10.04
CA GLY A 24 -2.04 10.47 -9.14
C GLY A 24 -1.49 11.77 -9.73
N ARG A 25 -0.34 11.71 -10.42
CA ARG A 25 0.24 12.85 -11.12
C ARG A 25 -0.72 13.43 -12.17
N ALA A 26 -1.50 12.60 -12.87
CA ALA A 26 -2.40 13.05 -13.92
C ALA A 26 -3.53 13.99 -13.41
N PHE A 27 -3.82 13.99 -12.10
CA PHE A 27 -4.77 14.91 -11.48
C PHE A 27 -4.15 16.24 -11.01
N VAL A 28 -2.82 16.38 -11.05
CA VAL A 28 -2.12 17.56 -10.56
C VAL A 28 -1.83 18.51 -11.73
N PRO A 29 -2.25 19.80 -11.66
CA PRO A 29 -1.91 20.79 -12.67
C PRO A 29 -0.40 20.99 -12.84
N ASP A 30 0.07 21.25 -14.07
CA ASP A 30 1.51 21.34 -14.39
C ASP A 30 2.29 22.32 -13.51
N HIS A 31 1.70 23.48 -13.22
CA HIS A 31 2.32 24.51 -12.39
C HIS A 31 2.40 24.15 -10.89
N LEU A 32 1.72 23.08 -10.45
CA LEU A 32 1.75 22.56 -9.08
C LEU A 32 2.35 21.16 -8.98
N LEU A 33 2.90 20.59 -10.07
CA LEU A 33 3.42 19.22 -10.10
C LEU A 33 4.39 18.92 -8.95
N GLY A 34 5.35 19.81 -8.69
CA GLY A 34 6.31 19.62 -7.59
C GLY A 34 5.64 19.55 -6.21
N ARG A 35 4.63 20.40 -5.95
CA ARG A 35 3.88 20.40 -4.68
C ARG A 35 2.98 19.18 -4.57
N GLY A 36 2.26 18.84 -5.64
CA GLY A 36 1.36 17.69 -5.67
C GLY A 36 2.10 16.35 -5.50
N ILE A 37 3.21 16.15 -6.20
CA ILE A 37 4.03 14.94 -6.06
C ILE A 37 4.60 14.81 -4.65
N THR A 38 5.03 15.91 -4.03
CA THR A 38 5.51 15.89 -2.64
C THR A 38 4.41 15.47 -1.68
N LEU A 39 3.19 16.01 -1.82
CA LEU A 39 2.03 15.61 -1.01
C LEU A 39 1.67 14.13 -1.20
N LEU A 40 1.70 13.62 -2.44
CA LEU A 40 1.49 12.19 -2.72
C LEU A 40 2.53 11.34 -1.98
N ASN A 41 3.83 11.67 -2.09
CA ASN A 41 4.89 10.96 -1.37
C ASN A 41 4.71 11.02 0.15
N LEU A 42 4.33 12.18 0.70
CA LEU A 42 4.04 12.32 2.13
C LEU A 42 2.86 11.45 2.55
N LEU A 43 1.82 11.33 1.71
CA LEU A 43 0.69 10.44 1.99
C LEU A 43 1.12 8.97 2.00
N PHE A 44 1.96 8.54 1.05
CA PHE A 44 2.49 7.18 1.01
C PHE A 44 3.37 6.85 2.23
N ILE A 45 4.34 7.69 2.53
CA ILE A 45 5.24 7.51 3.68
C ILE A 45 4.43 7.63 4.99
N GLY A 46 3.51 8.59 5.08
CA GLY A 46 2.65 8.78 6.24
C GLY A 46 1.74 7.58 6.49
N GLY A 47 1.15 7.01 5.44
CA GLY A 47 0.37 5.77 5.52
C GLY A 47 1.20 4.60 6.03
N ALA A 48 2.40 4.40 5.50
CA ALA A 48 3.33 3.40 6.00
C ALA A 48 3.70 3.66 7.48
N GLY A 49 3.97 4.91 7.83
CA GLY A 49 4.30 5.35 9.19
C GLY A 49 3.17 5.12 10.21
N ILE A 50 1.91 5.12 9.77
CA ILE A 50 0.75 4.76 10.61
C ILE A 50 0.61 3.24 10.72
N LEU A 51 0.75 2.50 9.62
CA LEU A 51 0.61 1.05 9.61
C LEU A 51 1.71 0.35 10.41
N GLN A 52 2.90 0.95 10.49
CA GLN A 52 4.04 0.36 11.18
C GLN A 52 3.81 0.16 12.70
N PRO A 53 3.43 1.17 13.51
CA PRO A 53 3.09 0.96 14.92
C PRO A 53 1.85 0.08 15.11
N ILE A 54 0.85 0.16 14.22
CA ILE A 54 -0.35 -0.71 14.28
C ILE A 54 0.05 -2.18 14.13
N SER A 55 0.94 -2.50 13.20
CA SER A 55 1.44 -3.86 13.00
C SER A 55 2.21 -4.38 14.23
N GLY A 56 3.01 -3.52 14.88
CA GLY A 56 3.71 -3.86 16.12
C GLY A 56 2.75 -4.08 17.29
N TRP A 57 1.69 -3.27 17.39
CA TRP A 57 0.63 -3.47 18.39
C TRP A 57 -0.13 -4.78 18.15
N LEU A 58 -0.48 -5.09 16.90
CA LEU A 58 -1.15 -6.35 16.56
C LEU A 58 -0.28 -7.57 16.91
N MET A 59 1.03 -7.50 16.63
CA MET A 59 1.96 -8.56 17.02
C MET A 59 2.07 -8.67 18.55
N THR A 60 2.06 -7.53 19.26
CA THR A 60 2.07 -7.49 20.74
C THR A 60 0.81 -8.14 21.33
N ALA A 61 -0.36 -7.86 20.75
CA ALA A 61 -1.62 -8.47 21.15
C ALA A 61 -1.65 -9.99 20.91
N GLN A 62 -0.81 -10.50 20.00
CA GLN A 62 -0.69 -11.92 19.67
C GLN A 62 0.55 -12.58 20.29
N GLN A 63 1.22 -11.95 21.26
CA GLN A 63 2.44 -12.49 21.90
C GLN A 63 2.24 -13.86 22.57
N SER A 64 1.03 -14.12 23.08
CA SER A 64 0.65 -15.39 23.70
C SER A 64 0.26 -16.46 22.68
N ALA A 65 0.09 -16.10 21.40
CA ALA A 65 -0.11 -17.05 20.31
C ALA A 65 1.24 -17.57 19.80
N GLY A 66 1.28 -18.81 19.30
CA GLY A 66 2.48 -19.33 18.67
C GLY A 66 2.92 -18.49 17.46
N PRO A 67 4.23 -18.39 17.14
CA PRO A 67 4.75 -17.49 16.10
C PRO A 67 4.05 -17.63 14.74
N HIS A 68 3.74 -18.87 14.34
CA HIS A 68 3.00 -19.16 13.12
C HIS A 68 1.65 -18.44 13.06
N GLN A 69 0.86 -18.50 14.13
CA GLN A 69 -0.47 -17.89 14.19
C GLN A 69 -0.38 -16.37 14.17
N ALA A 70 0.57 -15.79 14.92
CA ALA A 70 0.77 -14.35 15.00
C ALA A 70 1.13 -13.76 13.62
N TYR A 71 2.06 -14.39 12.89
CA TYR A 71 2.39 -13.97 11.53
C TYR A 71 1.23 -14.21 10.55
N ALA A 72 0.48 -15.31 10.67
CA ALA A 72 -0.67 -15.57 9.81
C ALA A 72 -1.75 -14.48 9.96
N MET A 73 -2.04 -14.05 11.20
CA MET A 73 -2.98 -12.96 11.47
C MET A 73 -2.47 -11.61 10.96
N LEU A 74 -1.18 -11.32 11.12
CA LEU A 74 -0.59 -10.08 10.61
C LEU A 74 -0.68 -10.00 9.08
N HIS A 75 -0.23 -11.03 8.37
CA HIS A 75 -0.31 -11.04 6.90
C HIS A 75 -1.77 -11.06 6.43
N GLY A 76 -2.66 -11.79 7.12
CA GLY A 76 -4.09 -11.78 6.84
C GLY A 76 -4.71 -10.39 6.98
N SER A 77 -4.33 -9.62 8.00
CA SER A 77 -4.80 -8.25 8.20
C SER A 77 -4.35 -7.32 7.06
N PHE A 78 -3.11 -7.45 6.59
CA PHE A 78 -2.62 -6.70 5.43
C PHE A 78 -3.32 -7.11 4.14
N ALA A 79 -3.62 -8.40 3.96
CA ALA A 79 -4.37 -8.89 2.81
C ALA A 79 -5.78 -8.28 2.76
N VAL A 80 -6.49 -8.24 3.89
CA VAL A 80 -7.81 -7.61 4.00
C VAL A 80 -7.73 -6.11 3.70
N LEU A 81 -6.75 -5.41 4.26
CA LEU A 81 -6.55 -3.98 4.02
C LEU A 81 -6.25 -3.69 2.54
N LEU A 82 -5.43 -4.52 1.90
CA LEU A 82 -5.12 -4.42 0.48
C LEU A 82 -6.37 -4.62 -0.37
N ILE A 83 -7.17 -5.65 -0.08
CA ILE A 83 -8.44 -5.91 -0.79
C ILE A 83 -9.39 -4.72 -0.62
N ALA A 84 -9.54 -4.20 0.60
CA ALA A 84 -10.37 -3.02 0.85
C ALA A 84 -9.89 -1.81 0.04
N THR A 85 -8.57 -1.60 -0.04
CA THR A 85 -7.96 -0.52 -0.83
C THR A 85 -8.22 -0.70 -2.32
N VAL A 86 -8.08 -1.92 -2.84
CA VAL A 86 -8.39 -2.24 -4.23
C VAL A 86 -9.87 -1.99 -4.52
N ILE A 87 -10.79 -2.42 -3.65
CA ILE A 87 -12.22 -2.15 -3.80
C ILE A 87 -12.48 -0.64 -3.87
N ILE A 88 -11.88 0.16 -2.98
CA ILE A 88 -12.00 1.62 -3.00
C ILE A 88 -11.43 2.19 -4.31
N TYR A 89 -10.27 1.70 -4.76
CA TYR A 89 -9.60 2.14 -5.98
C TYR A 89 -10.43 1.86 -7.23
N LEU A 90 -11.23 0.78 -7.27
CA LEU A 90 -12.13 0.49 -8.39
C LEU A 90 -13.20 1.58 -8.61
N PHE A 91 -13.50 2.39 -7.58
CA PHE A 91 -14.39 3.55 -7.70
C PHE A 91 -13.65 4.84 -8.10
N SER A 92 -12.31 4.81 -8.19
CA SER A 92 -11.53 5.94 -8.68
C SER A 92 -11.81 6.16 -10.16
N ARG A 93 -12.06 7.42 -10.54
CA ARG A 93 -12.22 7.80 -11.94
C ARG A 93 -10.85 7.93 -12.59
N ASP A 94 -10.73 7.60 -13.87
CA ASP A 94 -9.55 7.95 -14.64
C ASP A 94 -9.49 9.45 -14.91
N ALA A 95 -8.28 10.01 -14.82
CA ALA A 95 -8.03 11.38 -15.26
C ALA A 95 -8.18 11.42 -16.80
N PRO A 96 -9.00 12.33 -17.36
CA PRO A 96 -9.06 12.52 -18.81
C PRO A 96 -7.66 12.87 -19.34
N PRO A 97 -7.25 12.34 -20.51
CA PRO A 97 -6.00 12.77 -21.12
C PRO A 97 -6.08 14.28 -21.37
N GLY A 98 -5.24 15.05 -20.67
CA GLY A 98 -5.03 16.46 -20.96
C GLY A 98 -4.54 16.58 -22.41
N ARG A 99 -5.27 17.38 -23.20
CA ARG A 99 -4.92 17.70 -24.59
C ARG A 99 -3.63 18.50 -24.66
#